data_AF-A0A1F8B9E4-F1
#
_entry.id   AF-A0A1F8B9E4-F1
#
_cell.length_a   1.000
_cell.length_b   1.000
_cell.length_c   1.000
_cell.angle_alpha   90.00
_cell.angle_beta   90.00
_cell.angle_gamma   90.00
#
_symmetry.space_group_name_H-M   'P 1'
#
loop_
_entity.id
_entity.type
_entity.pdbx_description
1 polymer ?
#
loop_
_entity_poly.entity_id
_entity_poly.type
_entity_poly.pdbx_seq_one_letter_code
_entity_poly.pdbx_strand_id
1 'polypeptide(L)'
;MFKRLLYLAKRQTEKFLSLILTFLVLILLVSSVRGLLRLRQSNLSIKDAGESVGNLEKESERLKKDLEAVKSEAYVEKQIREKLGLAKEGEVVIVLPDEDTLRKLAPDYTEEEETLPDPNWRRWLKLFDF
;
A
#
# COMPACT_ATOMS: atom_id res chain seq x y z
N MET A 1 10.50 -70.82 -49.83
CA MET A 1 11.57 -69.81 -49.69
C MET A 1 11.02 -68.37 -49.76
N PHE A 2 10.26 -68.01 -50.80
CA PHE A 2 9.68 -66.66 -50.98
C PHE A 2 8.82 -66.11 -49.83
N LYS A 3 7.97 -66.95 -49.20
CA LYS A 3 7.11 -66.50 -48.08
C LYS A 3 7.90 -65.98 -46.87
N ARG A 4 9.12 -66.49 -46.64
CA ARG A 4 10.00 -66.04 -45.54
C ARG A 4 10.62 -64.68 -45.84
N LEU A 5 10.98 -64.40 -47.11
CA LEU A 5 11.51 -63.10 -47.53
C LEU A 5 10.45 -62.00 -47.44
N LEU A 6 9.22 -62.28 -47.88
CA LEU A 6 8.09 -61.35 -47.73
C LEU A 6 7.75 -61.10 -46.24
N TYR A 7 7.84 -62.12 -45.39
CA TYR A 7 7.61 -61.99 -43.95
C TYR A 7 8.67 -61.09 -43.27
N LEU A 8 9.95 -61.24 -43.63
CA LEU A 8 11.03 -60.41 -43.10
C LEU A 8 10.92 -58.96 -43.57
N ALA A 9 10.62 -58.74 -44.86
CA ALA A 9 10.39 -57.41 -45.42
C ALA A 9 9.21 -56.69 -44.73
N LYS A 10 8.08 -57.38 -44.57
CA LYS A 10 6.91 -56.84 -43.86
C LYS A 10 7.23 -56.51 -42.39
N ARG A 11 7.95 -57.39 -41.68
CA ARG A 11 8.34 -57.14 -40.28
C ARG A 11 9.29 -55.95 -40.15
N GLN A 12 10.12 -55.70 -41.15
CA GLN A 12 11.05 -54.58 -41.17
C GLN A 12 10.33 -53.26 -41.45
N THR A 13 9.34 -53.24 -42.34
CA THR A 13 8.51 -52.05 -42.61
C THR A 13 7.64 -51.66 -41.41
N GLU A 14 7.05 -52.62 -40.70
CA GLU A 14 6.25 -52.36 -39.48
C GLU A 14 7.09 -51.73 -38.37
N LYS A 15 8.33 -52.22 -38.16
CA LYS A 15 9.27 -51.62 -37.20
C LYS A 15 9.67 -50.20 -37.59
N PHE A 16 9.90 -49.96 -38.88
CA PHE A 16 10.23 -48.62 -39.38
C PHE A 16 9.07 -47.64 -39.21
N LEU A 17 7.85 -48.06 -39.54
CA LEU A 17 6.62 -47.29 -39.32
C LEU A 17 6.41 -46.97 -37.84
N SER A 18 6.58 -47.95 -36.96
CA SER A 18 6.48 -47.74 -35.51
C SER A 18 7.53 -46.75 -35.01
N LEU A 19 8.77 -46.82 -35.51
CA LEU A 19 9.84 -45.90 -35.12
C LEU A 19 9.55 -44.46 -35.55
N ILE A 20 9.07 -44.28 -36.78
CA ILE A 20 8.64 -42.97 -37.31
C ILE A 20 7.49 -42.41 -36.48
N LEU A 21 6.48 -43.23 -36.16
CA LEU A 21 5.35 -42.83 -35.34
C LEU A 21 5.80 -42.40 -33.94
N THR A 22 6.66 -43.18 -33.29
CA THR A 22 7.23 -42.83 -31.97
C THR A 22 7.98 -41.50 -32.04
N PHE A 23 8.80 -41.29 -33.07
CA PHE A 23 9.53 -40.04 -33.26
C PHE A 23 8.61 -38.83 -33.46
N LEU A 24 7.54 -39.00 -34.24
CA LEU A 24 6.55 -37.96 -34.49
C LEU A 24 5.77 -37.58 -33.21
N VAL A 25 5.40 -38.57 -32.39
CA VAL A 25 4.80 -38.34 -31.06
C VAL A 25 5.78 -37.61 -30.15
N LEU A 26 7.07 -37.94 -30.19
CA LEU A 26 8.10 -37.29 -29.38
C LEU A 26 8.26 -35.80 -29.74
N ILE A 27 8.27 -35.49 -31.04
CA ILE A 27 8.31 -34.09 -31.53
C ILE A 27 7.08 -33.31 -31.05
N LEU A 28 5.88 -33.91 -31.18
CA LEU A 28 4.64 -33.29 -30.72
C LEU A 28 4.69 -33.02 -29.22
N LEU A 29 5.10 -33.99 -28.40
CA LEU A 29 5.25 -33.82 -26.96
C LEU A 29 6.20 -32.67 -26.60
N VAL A 30 7.37 -32.60 -27.23
CA VAL A 30 8.32 -31.51 -26.99
C VAL A 30 7.72 -30.15 -27.37
N SER A 31 6.99 -30.08 -28.48
CA SER A 31 6.32 -28.86 -28.93
C SER A 31 5.21 -28.41 -27.96
N SER A 32 4.42 -29.35 -27.46
CA SER A 32 3.32 -29.10 -26.51
C SER A 32 3.85 -28.63 -25.15
N VAL A 33 4.90 -29.26 -24.62
CA VAL A 33 5.53 -28.85 -23.36
C VAL A 33 6.10 -27.44 -23.48
N ARG A 34 6.79 -27.12 -24.58
CA ARG A 34 7.29 -25.76 -24.83
C ARG A 34 6.16 -24.72 -24.98
N GLY A 35 5.03 -25.11 -25.54
CA GLY A 35 3.84 -24.26 -25.63
C GLY A 35 3.25 -23.95 -24.26
N LEU A 36 3.06 -24.98 -23.43
CA LEU A 36 2.53 -24.85 -22.07
C LEU A 36 3.42 -23.99 -21.16
N LEU A 37 4.75 -24.16 -21.25
CA LEU A 37 5.69 -23.34 -20.49
C LEU A 37 5.62 -21.86 -20.89
N ARG A 38 5.54 -21.56 -22.20
CA ARG A 38 5.38 -20.17 -22.68
C ARG A 38 4.06 -19.54 -22.23
N LEU A 39 2.96 -20.29 -22.27
CA LEU A 39 1.66 -19.84 -21.78
C LEU A 39 1.67 -19.52 -20.29
N ARG A 40 2.31 -20.35 -19.46
CA ARG A 40 2.47 -20.06 -18.02
C ARG A 40 3.30 -18.81 -17.77
N GLN A 41 4.42 -18.66 -18.48
CA GLN A 41 5.28 -17.48 -18.33
C GLN A 41 4.56 -16.19 -18.77
N SER A 42 3.79 -16.25 -19.86
CA SER A 42 3.01 -15.10 -20.33
C SER A 42 1.89 -14.72 -19.35
N ASN A 43 1.23 -15.69 -18.72
CA ASN A 43 0.22 -15.41 -17.69
C ASN A 43 0.82 -14.79 -16.43
N LEU A 44 2.04 -15.19 -16.03
CA LEU A 44 2.75 -14.55 -14.93
C LEU A 44 3.10 -13.10 -15.27
N SER A 45 3.62 -12.82 -16.47
CA SER A 45 3.90 -11.45 -16.91
C SER A 45 2.67 -10.55 -16.93
N ILE A 46 1.51 -11.09 -17.36
CA ILE A 46 0.25 -10.32 -17.35
C ILE A 46 -0.20 -10.02 -15.92
N LYS A 47 -0.06 -10.99 -15.00
CA LYS A 47 -0.42 -10.79 -13.60
C LYS A 47 0.47 -9.76 -12.92
N ASP A 48 1.79 -9.85 -13.12
CA ASP A 48 2.77 -8.90 -12.56
C ASP A 48 2.56 -7.48 -13.13
N ALA A 49 2.28 -7.37 -14.43
CA ALA A 49 1.98 -6.09 -15.06
C ALA A 49 0.67 -5.49 -14.52
N GLY A 50 -0.38 -6.30 -14.34
CA GLY A 50 -1.64 -5.86 -13.74
C GLY A 50 -1.49 -5.39 -12.30
N GLU A 51 -0.71 -6.12 -11.49
CA GLU A 51 -0.39 -5.75 -10.10
C GLU A 51 0.43 -4.46 -10.04
N SER A 52 1.39 -4.28 -10.94
CA SER A 52 2.19 -3.06 -11.05
C SER A 52 1.33 -1.84 -11.38
N VAL A 53 0.40 -1.97 -12.33
CA VAL A 53 -0.55 -0.89 -12.68
C VAL A 53 -1.42 -0.53 -11.48
N GLY A 54 -1.99 -1.52 -10.80
CA GLY A 54 -2.83 -1.26 -9.62
C GLY A 54 -2.07 -0.59 -8.47
N ASN A 55 -0.80 -0.94 -8.26
CA ASN A 55 0.05 -0.31 -7.26
C ASN A 55 0.39 1.14 -7.64
N LEU A 56 0.74 1.39 -8.91
CA LEU A 56 1.02 2.73 -9.42
C LEU A 56 -0.20 3.65 -9.37
N GLU A 57 -1.41 3.13 -9.63
CA GLU A 57 -2.65 3.90 -9.53
C GLU A 57 -2.92 4.33 -8.08
N LYS A 58 -2.77 3.41 -7.12
CA LYS A 58 -2.90 3.73 -5.68
C LYS A 58 -1.87 4.75 -5.23
N GLU A 59 -0.64 4.62 -5.69
CA GLU A 59 0.42 5.57 -5.38
C GLU A 59 0.13 6.95 -5.98
N SER A 60 -0.33 7.01 -7.22
CA SER A 60 -0.79 8.25 -7.85
C SER A 60 -1.95 8.90 -7.07
N GLU A 61 -2.95 8.13 -6.63
CA GLU A 61 -4.06 8.66 -5.83
C GLU A 61 -3.59 9.21 -4.48
N ARG A 62 -2.70 8.48 -3.79
CA ARG A 62 -2.08 8.94 -2.54
C ARG A 62 -1.32 10.24 -2.74
N LEU A 63 -0.45 10.30 -3.75
CA LEU A 63 0.33 11.49 -4.08
C LEU A 63 -0.55 12.70 -4.42
N LYS A 64 -1.69 12.48 -5.09
CA LYS A 64 -2.67 13.55 -5.36
C LYS A 64 -3.28 14.09 -4.06
N LYS A 65 -3.67 13.22 -3.12
CA LYS A 65 -4.19 13.62 -1.80
C LYS A 65 -3.14 14.40 -1.00
N ASP A 66 -1.90 13.92 -1.00
CA ASP A 66 -0.79 14.61 -0.33
C ASP A 66 -0.53 15.99 -0.95
N LEU A 67 -0.60 16.09 -2.29
CA LEU A 67 -0.47 17.35 -3.01
C LEU A 67 -1.59 18.34 -2.64
N GLU A 68 -2.83 17.87 -2.57
CA GLU A 68 -3.98 18.69 -2.15
C GLU A 68 -3.82 19.16 -0.71
N ALA A 69 -3.37 18.28 0.19
CA ALA A 69 -3.13 18.63 1.59
C ALA A 69 -2.04 19.70 1.73
N VAL A 70 -0.92 19.56 1.01
CA VAL A 70 0.19 20.53 1.03
C VAL A 70 -0.20 21.86 0.37
N LYS A 71 -1.06 21.83 -0.64
CA LYS A 71 -1.60 23.05 -1.28
C LYS A 71 -2.71 23.73 -0.50
N SER A 72 -3.26 23.07 0.53
CA SER A 72 -4.33 23.64 1.34
C SER A 72 -3.87 24.93 2.02
N GLU A 73 -4.78 25.90 2.13
CA GLU A 73 -4.49 27.18 2.77
C GLU A 73 -3.99 27.00 4.21
N ALA A 74 -4.57 26.04 4.94
CA ALA A 74 -4.16 25.70 6.30
C ALA A 74 -2.69 25.23 6.37
N TYR A 75 -2.24 24.41 5.42
CA TYR A 75 -0.84 23.98 5.37
C TYR A 75 0.10 25.14 5.03
N VAL A 76 -0.27 25.95 4.04
CA VAL A 76 0.49 27.14 3.65
C VAL A 76 0.61 28.10 4.82
N GLU A 77 -0.49 28.39 5.51
CA GLU A 77 -0.51 29.24 6.69
C GLU A 77 0.35 28.66 7.82
N LYS A 78 0.26 27.35 8.08
CA LYS A 78 1.11 26.68 9.07
C LYS A 78 2.59 26.87 8.73
N GLN A 79 2.99 26.68 7.48
CA GLN A 79 4.38 26.90 7.07
C GLN A 79 4.79 28.36 7.19
N ILE A 80 3.93 29.31 6.86
CA ILE A 80 4.20 30.74 7.04
C ILE A 80 4.42 31.08 8.52
N ARG A 81 3.54 30.60 9.41
CA ARG A 81 3.63 30.83 10.86
C ARG A 81 4.88 30.17 11.47
N GLU A 82 5.16 28.92 11.12
CA GLU A 82 6.28 28.14 11.69
C GLU A 82 7.65 28.52 11.13
N LYS A 83 7.74 28.84 9.83
CA LYS A 83 9.03 29.09 9.16
C LYS A 83 9.39 30.56 9.09
N LEU A 84 8.39 31.42 8.89
CA LEU A 84 8.62 32.84 8.67
C LEU A 84 8.19 33.68 9.88
N GLY A 85 7.46 33.11 10.84
CA GLY A 85 6.93 33.85 11.99
C GLY A 85 5.96 34.96 11.60
N LEU A 86 5.40 34.91 10.37
CA LEU A 86 4.50 35.93 9.86
C LEU A 86 3.06 35.64 10.29
N ALA A 87 2.33 36.72 10.52
CA ALA A 87 0.92 36.69 10.89
C ALA A 87 0.09 37.45 9.84
N LYS A 88 -1.21 37.14 9.73
CA LYS A 88 -2.11 37.82 8.79
C LYS A 88 -2.35 39.27 9.25
N GLU A 89 -2.83 40.11 8.32
CA GLU A 89 -3.15 41.50 8.62
C GLU A 89 -4.25 41.58 9.70
N GLY A 90 -4.00 42.31 10.79
CA GLY A 90 -4.87 42.39 11.96
C GLY A 90 -4.54 41.41 13.09
N GLU A 91 -3.58 40.50 12.91
CA GLU A 91 -3.07 39.63 13.99
C GLU A 91 -1.88 40.29 14.73
N VAL A 92 -1.75 40.00 16.03
CA VAL A 92 -0.63 40.49 16.85
C VAL A 92 0.33 39.34 17.15
N VAL A 93 1.60 39.51 16.78
CA VAL A 93 2.66 38.56 17.10
C VAL A 93 3.20 38.85 18.50
N ILE A 94 3.05 37.90 19.41
CA ILE A 94 3.61 37.97 20.77
C ILE A 94 4.90 37.16 20.79
N VAL A 95 6.02 37.83 21.06
CA VAL A 95 7.31 37.17 21.29
C VAL A 95 7.50 36.99 22.78
N LEU A 96 7.55 35.73 23.23
CA LEU A 96 7.73 35.40 24.63
C LEU A 96 9.23 35.38 24.98
N PRO A 97 9.62 35.86 26.18
CA PRO A 97 10.98 35.72 26.69
C PRO A 97 11.32 34.24 26.98
N ASP A 98 12.56 33.97 27.38
CA ASP A 98 13.00 32.62 27.72
C ASP A 98 12.15 32.00 28.85
N GLU A 99 12.18 30.67 28.92
CA GLU A 99 11.34 29.90 29.83
C GLU A 99 11.58 30.22 31.32
N ASP A 100 12.82 30.53 31.69
CA ASP A 100 13.16 30.91 33.07
C ASP A 100 12.57 32.28 33.43
N THR A 101 12.59 33.23 32.49
CA THR A 101 11.96 34.54 32.65
C THR A 101 10.43 34.41 32.66
N LEU A 102 9.84 33.56 31.81
CA LEU A 102 8.41 33.28 31.81
C LEU A 102 7.92 32.68 33.12
N ARG A 103 8.65 31.70 33.68
CA ARG A 103 8.30 31.09 34.98
C ARG A 103 8.34 32.09 36.13
N LYS A 104 9.24 33.08 36.08
CA LYS A 104 9.32 34.15 37.09
C LYS A 104 8.19 35.19 36.95
N LEU A 105 7.67 35.37 35.74
CA LEU A 105 6.57 36.29 35.43
C LEU A 105 5.19 35.64 35.61
N ALA A 106 5.14 34.31 35.59
CA ALA A 106 3.92 33.58 35.87
C ALA A 106 3.44 33.90 37.31
N PRO A 107 2.18 34.30 37.49
CA PRO A 107 1.59 34.39 38.82
C PRO A 107 1.76 33.07 39.55
N ASP A 108 2.11 33.13 40.83
CA ASP A 108 2.09 31.97 41.70
C ASP A 108 0.61 31.64 41.95
N TYR A 109 0.00 30.87 41.05
CA TYR A 109 -1.29 30.27 41.29
C TYR A 109 -1.01 29.16 42.30
N THR A 110 -1.45 29.35 43.54
CA THR A 110 -1.71 28.20 44.39
C THR A 110 -2.65 27.32 43.59
N GLU A 111 -2.19 26.15 43.17
CA GLU A 111 -3.07 25.08 42.72
C GLU A 111 -3.96 24.78 43.94
N GLU A 112 -5.06 25.52 44.09
CA GLU A 112 -6.23 24.98 44.76
C GLU A 112 -6.50 23.69 44.00
N GLU A 113 -6.16 22.55 44.62
CA GLU A 113 -6.46 21.23 44.07
C GLU A 113 -7.82 21.35 43.39
N GLU A 114 -7.88 21.17 42.08
CA GLU A 114 -9.12 21.15 41.32
C GLU A 114 -9.90 19.91 41.78
N THR A 115 -10.43 19.95 43.00
CA THR A 115 -11.49 19.08 43.42
C THR A 115 -12.64 19.46 42.51
N LEU A 116 -12.99 18.54 41.62
CA LEU A 116 -14.16 18.66 40.76
C LEU A 116 -15.30 19.26 41.59
N PRO A 117 -15.95 20.34 41.13
CA PRO A 117 -17.03 20.96 41.88
C PRO A 117 -18.05 19.87 42.26
N ASP A 118 -18.56 19.95 43.49
CA ASP A 118 -19.54 18.99 44.00
C ASP A 118 -20.59 18.70 42.91
N PRO A 119 -20.80 17.43 42.52
CA PRO A 119 -21.75 17.10 41.46
C PRO A 119 -23.13 17.68 41.81
N ASN A 120 -23.87 18.13 40.80
CA ASN A 120 -25.05 18.98 40.97
C ASN A 120 -26.05 18.47 42.04
N TRP A 121 -26.23 17.15 42.20
CA TRP A 121 -27.10 16.56 43.22
C TRP A 121 -26.65 16.85 44.67
N ARG A 122 -25.34 16.90 44.96
CA ARG A 122 -24.82 17.29 46.29
C ARG A 122 -25.11 18.74 46.61
N ARG A 123 -25.03 19.60 45.59
CA ARG A 123 -25.35 21.02 45.71
C ARG A 123 -26.84 21.20 46.03
N TRP A 124 -27.71 20.43 45.39
CA TRP A 124 -29.15 20.42 45.71
C TRP A 124 -29.44 19.92 47.13
N LEU A 125 -28.77 18.86 47.59
CA LEU A 125 -28.93 18.40 48.99
C LEU A 125 -28.50 19.45 50.01
N LYS A 126 -27.36 20.11 49.80
CA LYS A 126 -26.91 21.23 50.67
C LYS A 126 -27.88 22.41 50.64
N LEU A 127 -28.48 22.69 49.48
CA LEU A 127 -29.41 23.80 49.32
C LEU A 127 -30.75 23.55 50.04
N PHE A 128 -31.20 22.29 50.07
CA PHE A 128 -32.50 21.90 50.62
C PHE A 128 -32.44 21.26 52.01
N ASP A 129 -31.26 21.21 52.64
CA ASP A 129 -31.01 20.89 54.05
C ASP A 129 -31.83 19.69 54.59
N PHE A 130 -31.65 18.53 53.96
CA PHE A 130 -32.23 17.24 54.41
C PHE A 130 -31.48 16.67 55.62
#